data_AF-A0A4Y2HJA6-F1
#
_entry.id   AF-A0A4Y2HJA6-F1
#
_cell.length_a   1.000
_cell.length_b   1.000
_cell.length_c   1.000
_cell.angle_alpha   90.00
_cell.angle_beta   90.00
_cell.angle_gamma   90.00
#
_symmetry.space_group_name_H-M   'P 1'
#
loop_
_entity.id
_entity.type
_entity.pdbx_description
1 polymer ?
#
loop_
_entity_poly.entity_id
_entity_poly.type
_entity_poly.pdbx_seq_one_letter_code
_entity_poly.pdbx_strand_id
1 'polypeptide(L)'
;MSRNICRSLAVISRLLKNPCNYGTKQSTGGSRGSLKEKLSSSQIKYELKLPCTSRIIINALHSNAKVVYKKLKGKLPLSKRRIDSRTNFARKQLTACINWNVVVFSYEKCLIKWASRI
;
A
#
# COMPACT_ATOMS: atom_id res chain seq x y z
N MET A 1 17.90 41.13 -19.69
CA MET A 1 16.47 40.94 -19.34
C MET A 1 16.33 39.75 -18.41
N SER A 2 16.10 39.98 -17.11
CA SER A 2 15.49 39.05 -16.12
C SER A 2 15.82 39.56 -14.71
N ARG A 3 15.05 40.52 -14.20
CA ARG A 3 15.10 40.93 -12.78
C ARG A 3 13.82 40.57 -12.00
N ASN A 4 12.82 39.99 -12.67
CA ASN A 4 11.46 39.83 -12.10
C ASN A 4 11.06 38.39 -11.77
N ILE A 5 11.95 37.42 -11.97
CA ILE A 5 11.65 36.02 -11.67
C ILE A 5 12.73 35.56 -10.68
N CYS A 6 12.37 35.43 -9.40
CA CYS A 6 13.23 34.95 -8.31
C CYS A 6 13.60 33.46 -8.49
N ARG A 7 14.25 33.12 -9.60
CA ARG A 7 14.70 31.78 -9.96
C ARG A 7 16.14 31.86 -10.43
N SER A 8 16.90 30.81 -10.18
CA SER A 8 18.31 30.79 -10.57
C SER A 8 18.46 30.85 -12.10
N LEU A 9 19.53 31.50 -12.56
CA LEU A 9 19.86 31.58 -13.99
C LEU A 9 19.96 30.20 -14.65
N ALA A 10 20.40 29.18 -13.91
CA ALA A 10 20.46 27.81 -14.37
C ALA A 10 19.08 27.23 -14.72
N VAL A 11 18.05 27.53 -13.92
CA VAL A 11 16.68 27.07 -14.17
C VAL A 11 16.08 27.78 -15.37
N ILE A 12 16.27 29.09 -15.45
CA ILE A 12 15.80 29.91 -16.59
C ILE A 12 16.47 29.46 -17.88
N SER A 13 17.78 29.23 -17.88
CA SER A 13 18.52 28.73 -19.05
C SER A 13 18.01 27.36 -19.51
N ARG A 14 17.67 26.46 -18.57
CA ARG A 14 17.15 25.12 -18.89
C ARG A 14 15.74 25.17 -19.49
N LEU A 15 14.90 26.07 -19.00
CA LEU A 15 13.56 26.34 -19.55
C LEU A 15 13.65 26.90 -20.98
N LEU A 16 14.49 27.90 -21.20
CA LEU A 16 14.63 28.54 -22.52
C LEU A 16 15.23 27.61 -23.58
N LYS A 17 16.13 26.70 -23.19
CA LYS A 17 16.75 25.75 -24.13
C LYS A 17 15.75 24.72 -24.69
N ASN A 18 14.75 24.29 -23.92
CA ASN A 18 13.77 23.29 -24.34
C ASN A 18 12.42 23.51 -23.62
N PRO A 19 11.64 24.53 -24.01
CA PRO A 19 10.43 24.91 -23.29
C PRO A 19 9.36 23.81 -23.31
N CYS A 20 9.22 23.10 -24.44
CA CYS A 20 8.23 22.04 -24.63
C CYS A 20 8.47 20.80 -23.74
N ASN A 21 9.69 20.62 -23.24
CA ASN A 21 10.08 19.46 -22.41
C ASN A 21 10.40 19.86 -20.96
N TYR A 22 10.17 21.11 -20.57
CA TYR A 22 10.41 21.57 -19.21
C TYR A 22 9.32 21.02 -18.26
N GLY A 23 9.71 20.23 -17.27
CA GLY A 23 8.78 19.59 -16.32
C GLY A 23 8.11 18.31 -16.81
N THR A 24 8.38 17.85 -18.05
CA THR A 24 7.79 16.61 -18.60
C THR A 24 8.53 15.35 -18.17
N LYS A 25 9.76 15.49 -17.67
CA LYS A 25 10.52 14.36 -17.11
C LYS A 25 9.91 13.97 -15.76
N GLN A 26 9.05 12.95 -15.77
CA GLN A 26 8.76 12.23 -14.53
C GLN A 26 10.08 11.66 -14.02
N SER A 27 10.44 11.95 -12.76
CA SER A 27 11.43 11.13 -12.09
C SER A 27 10.94 9.70 -12.21
N THR A 28 11.77 8.79 -12.72
CA THR A 28 11.67 7.37 -12.39
C THR A 28 11.86 7.31 -10.87
N GLY A 29 10.77 7.59 -10.15
CA GLY A 29 10.71 7.44 -8.71
C GLY A 29 11.16 6.02 -8.48
N GLY A 30 12.32 5.88 -7.81
CA GLY A 30 13.02 4.62 -7.70
C GLY A 30 11.99 3.53 -7.51
N SER A 31 11.97 2.57 -8.45
CA SER A 31 11.11 1.42 -8.30
C SER A 31 11.29 0.98 -6.86
N ARG A 32 10.20 1.00 -6.09
CA ARG A 32 10.17 0.23 -4.84
C ARG A 32 10.17 -1.23 -5.27
N GLY A 33 11.28 -1.66 -5.87
CA GLY A 33 11.69 -3.02 -6.00
C GLY A 33 11.91 -3.51 -4.59
N SER A 34 10.83 -4.01 -4.02
CA SER A 34 10.86 -5.17 -3.16
C SER A 34 9.39 -5.54 -2.97
N LEU A 35 8.97 -6.59 -3.67
CA LEU A 35 8.22 -7.62 -2.98
C LEU A 35 9.05 -7.99 -1.75
N LYS A 36 8.91 -7.23 -0.64
CA LYS A 36 9.34 -7.68 0.67
C LYS A 36 8.34 -8.79 0.97
N GLU A 37 8.62 -9.98 0.48
CA GLU A 37 7.87 -11.16 0.87
C GLU A 37 7.87 -11.16 2.39
N LYS A 38 6.66 -11.00 2.94
CA LYS A 38 6.46 -11.02 4.39
C LYS A 38 6.51 -12.48 4.78
N LEU A 39 7.72 -12.97 4.99
CA LEU A 39 7.92 -14.34 5.44
C LEU A 39 7.67 -14.42 6.93
N SER A 40 6.92 -15.44 7.34
CA SER A 40 6.83 -15.86 8.73
C SER A 40 8.15 -16.50 9.16
N SER A 41 8.45 -16.48 10.46
CA SER A 41 9.60 -17.19 11.04
C SER A 41 9.62 -18.68 10.69
N SER A 42 8.45 -19.29 10.51
CA SER A 42 8.33 -20.68 10.09
C SER A 42 8.76 -20.88 8.63
N GLN A 43 8.32 -20.00 7.72
CA GLN A 43 8.76 -20.03 6.32
C GLN A 43 10.27 -19.82 6.20
N ILE A 44 10.83 -18.85 6.93
CA ILE A 44 12.28 -18.61 6.98
C ILE A 44 13.03 -19.87 7.42
N LYS A 45 12.52 -20.59 8.43
CA LYS A 45 13.11 -21.87 8.87
C LYS A 45 13.15 -22.89 7.75
N TYR A 46 12.04 -23.08 7.04
CA TYR A 46 11.93 -24.08 5.98
C TYR A 46 12.76 -23.72 4.74
N GLU A 47 12.72 -22.46 4.30
CA GLU A 47 13.48 -21.98 3.13
C GLU A 47 14.98 -22.06 3.36
N LEU A 48 15.45 -21.62 4.53
CA LEU A 48 16.87 -21.66 4.88
C LEU A 48 17.32 -22.99 5.50
N LYS A 49 16.40 -23.98 5.60
CA LYS A 49 16.64 -25.30 6.19
C LYS A 49 17.34 -25.25 7.56
N LEU A 50 16.96 -24.30 8.41
CA LEU A 50 17.67 -24.06 9.68
C LEU A 50 17.35 -25.15 10.71
N PRO A 51 18.36 -25.73 11.39
CA PRO A 51 18.17 -26.74 12.43
C PRO A 51 17.77 -26.13 13.78
N CYS A 52 17.14 -24.95 13.79
CA CYS A 52 16.73 -24.26 15.01
C CYS A 52 15.21 -24.12 15.09
N THR A 53 14.70 -23.75 16.27
CA THR A 53 13.27 -23.50 16.46
C THR A 53 12.90 -22.11 15.91
N SER A 54 11.67 -21.95 15.44
CA SER A 54 11.18 -20.65 14.96
C SER A 54 11.26 -19.56 16.01
N ARG A 55 11.25 -19.92 17.31
CA ARG A 55 11.39 -18.96 18.41
C ARG A 55 12.79 -18.35 18.49
N ILE A 56 13.85 -19.14 18.22
CA ILE A 56 15.22 -18.63 18.14
C ILE A 56 15.34 -17.62 16.98
N ILE A 57 14.72 -17.93 15.84
CA ILE A 57 14.68 -17.04 14.68
C ILE A 57 13.97 -15.72 15.04
N ILE A 58 12.82 -15.78 15.72
CA ILE A 58 12.10 -14.59 16.18
C ILE A 58 12.98 -13.73 17.10
N ASN A 59 13.62 -14.35 18.09
CA ASN A 59 14.49 -13.64 19.02
C ASN A 59 15.67 -12.96 18.29
N ALA A 60 16.33 -13.67 17.37
CA ALA A 60 17.40 -13.10 16.56
C ALA A 60 16.94 -11.93 15.68
N LEU A 61 15.75 -12.03 15.08
CA LEU A 61 15.15 -10.96 14.30
C LEU A 61 14.76 -9.77 15.17
N HIS A 62 14.30 -10.00 16.41
CA HIS A 62 13.95 -8.94 17.37
C HIS A 62 15.17 -8.15 17.84
N SER A 63 16.34 -8.77 17.91
CA SER A 63 17.59 -8.09 18.27
C SER A 63 18.09 -7.13 17.18
N ASN A 64 17.59 -7.23 15.94
CA ASN A 64 18.06 -6.43 14.83
C ASN A 64 17.18 -5.18 14.61
N ALA A 65 17.72 -3.99 14.88
CA ALA A 65 17.01 -2.71 14.74
C ALA A 65 16.53 -2.41 13.29
N LYS A 66 17.08 -3.08 12.28
CA LYS A 66 16.68 -2.90 10.87
C LYS A 66 15.43 -3.71 10.49
N VAL A 67 14.99 -4.63 11.34
CA VAL A 67 13.85 -5.52 11.07
C VAL A 67 12.59 -4.92 11.68
N VAL A 68 11.59 -4.61 10.85
CA VAL A 68 10.29 -4.08 11.30
C VAL A 68 9.26 -5.20 11.33
N TYR A 69 8.81 -5.57 12.53
CA TYR A 69 7.71 -6.49 12.70
C TYR A 69 6.37 -5.82 12.35
N LYS A 70 5.54 -6.51 11.56
CA LYS A 70 4.14 -6.13 11.36
C LYS A 70 3.26 -7.34 11.60
N LYS A 71 2.38 -7.24 12.59
CA LYS A 71 1.34 -8.25 12.83
C LYS A 71 0.51 -8.40 11.56
N LEU A 72 0.46 -9.63 11.02
CA LEU A 72 -0.42 -9.93 9.90
C LEU A 72 -1.86 -9.86 10.41
N LYS A 73 -2.67 -8.95 9.85
CA LYS A 73 -4.11 -8.99 10.08
C LYS A 73 -4.64 -10.22 9.37
N GLY A 74 -5.30 -11.12 10.11
CA GLY A 74 -6.01 -12.25 9.52
C GLY A 74 -7.03 -11.72 8.52
N LYS A 75 -6.82 -11.98 7.23
CA LYS A 75 -7.85 -11.80 6.24
C LYS A 75 -8.62 -13.11 6.18
N LEU A 76 -9.95 -13.07 6.31
CA LEU A 76 -10.74 -14.25 5.97
C LEU A 76 -10.48 -14.60 4.50
N PRO A 77 -10.16 -15.86 4.19
CA PRO A 77 -10.03 -16.28 2.80
C PRO A 77 -11.36 -16.01 2.09
N LEU A 78 -11.30 -15.28 0.98
CA LEU A 78 -12.48 -15.06 0.15
C LEU A 78 -12.68 -16.31 -0.70
N SER A 79 -13.87 -16.92 -0.60
CA SER A 79 -14.24 -17.98 -1.53
C SER A 79 -14.30 -17.44 -2.95
N LYS A 80 -14.00 -18.28 -3.95
CA LYS A 80 -14.09 -17.93 -5.38
C LYS A 80 -15.45 -17.29 -5.71
N ARG A 81 -16.53 -17.88 -5.19
CA ARG A 81 -17.90 -17.34 -5.30
C ARG A 81 -18.01 -15.89 -4.80
N ARG A 82 -17.42 -15.54 -3.66
CA ARG A 82 -17.44 -14.15 -3.15
C ARG A 82 -16.66 -13.20 -4.04
N ILE A 83 -15.54 -13.65 -4.62
CA ILE A 83 -14.75 -12.85 -5.56
C ILE A 83 -15.57 -12.57 -6.81
N ASP A 84 -16.17 -13.61 -7.40
CA ASP A 84 -16.97 -13.50 -8.62
C ASP A 84 -18.22 -12.63 -8.40
N SER A 85 -18.95 -12.83 -7.30
CA SER A 85 -20.12 -12.00 -6.98
C SER A 85 -19.76 -10.53 -6.79
N ARG A 86 -18.65 -10.21 -6.09
CA ARG A 86 -18.20 -8.82 -5.91
C ARG A 86 -17.74 -8.20 -7.22
N THR A 87 -17.06 -8.98 -8.07
CA THR A 87 -16.60 -8.52 -9.38
C THR A 87 -17.77 -8.23 -10.31
N ASN A 88 -18.75 -9.13 -10.37
CA ASN A 88 -19.95 -8.94 -11.18
C ASN A 88 -20.80 -7.78 -10.69
N PHE A 89 -20.92 -7.59 -9.37
CA PHE A 89 -21.58 -6.42 -8.80
C PHE A 89 -20.88 -5.13 -9.23
N ALA A 90 -19.55 -5.04 -9.06
CA ALA A 90 -18.79 -3.86 -9.46
C ALA A 90 -18.95 -3.54 -10.95
N ARG A 91 -18.88 -4.56 -11.82
CA ARG A 91 -19.12 -4.39 -13.26
C ARG A 91 -20.51 -3.82 -13.55
N LYS A 92 -21.56 -4.38 -12.96
CA LYS A 92 -22.95 -3.88 -13.14
C LYS A 92 -23.07 -2.41 -12.71
N GLN A 93 -22.45 -2.03 -11.60
CA GLN A 93 -22.50 -0.65 -11.10
C GLN A 93 -21.71 0.32 -11.99
N LEU A 94 -20.60 -0.13 -12.59
CA LEU A 94 -19.84 0.67 -13.56
C LEU A 94 -20.64 0.94 -14.84
N THR A 95 -21.39 -0.06 -15.34
CA THR A 95 -22.18 0.11 -16.57
C THR A 95 -23.46 0.91 -16.35
N ALA A 96 -23.98 0.97 -15.13
CA ALA A 96 -25.29 1.53 -14.84
C ALA A 96 -25.35 3.09 -14.86
N CYS A 97 -24.26 3.79 -15.19
CA CYS A 97 -24.18 5.27 -15.18
C CYS A 97 -24.85 5.90 -13.94
N ILE A 98 -24.67 5.28 -12.78
CA ILE A 98 -25.33 5.71 -11.56
C ILE A 98 -24.73 7.03 -11.11
N ASN A 99 -25.59 8.02 -10.88
CA ASN A 99 -25.20 9.28 -10.27
C ASN A 99 -24.90 9.05 -8.78
N TRP A 100 -23.63 8.91 -8.46
CA TRP A 100 -23.14 8.68 -7.09
C TRP A 100 -23.53 9.79 -6.10
N ASN A 101 -23.94 10.97 -6.57
CA ASN A 101 -24.42 12.06 -5.71
C ASN A 101 -25.78 11.78 -5.07
N VAL A 102 -26.54 10.81 -5.58
CA VAL A 102 -27.89 10.47 -5.09
C VAL A 102 -27.88 9.19 -4.22
N VAL A 103 -26.79 8.43 -4.25
CA VAL A 103 -26.71 7.15 -3.55
C VAL A 103 -26.44 7.38 -2.06
N VAL A 104 -27.42 7.06 -1.22
CA VAL A 104 -27.30 7.08 0.24
C VAL A 104 -27.02 5.67 0.74
N PHE A 105 -25.89 5.49 1.43
CA PHE A 105 -25.55 4.22 2.08
C PHE A 105 -25.97 4.27 3.55
N SER A 106 -26.85 3.36 3.97
CA SER A 106 -27.06 3.04 5.37
C SER A 106 -26.26 1.79 5.73
N TYR A 107 -25.59 1.82 6.88
CA TYR A 107 -25.01 0.63 7.48
C TYR A 107 -25.39 0.57 8.94
N GLU A 108 -25.78 -0.61 9.39
CA GLU A 108 -26.02 -0.85 10.81
C GLU A 108 -24.70 -1.18 11.49
N LYS A 109 -24.33 -0.39 12.50
CA LYS A 109 -23.20 -0.66 13.36
C LYS A 109 -23.72 -1.17 14.69
N CYS A 110 -23.58 -2.47 14.95
CA CYS A 110 -23.84 -3.00 16.28
C CYS A 110 -22.79 -2.42 17.25
N LEU A 111 -23.21 -1.48 18.10
CA LEU A 111 -22.41 -1.04 19.24
C LEU A 111 -22.48 -2.13 20.31
N ILE A 112 -21.50 -3.04 20.27
CA ILE A 112 -21.30 -4.00 21.36
C ILE A 112 -20.87 -3.18 22.59
N LYS A 113 -21.83 -2.93 23.49
CA LYS A 113 -21.52 -2.42 24.84
C LYS A 113 -20.82 -3.54 25.59
N TRP A 114 -19.52 -3.41 25.77
CA TRP A 114 -18.81 -4.19 26.78
C TRP A 114 -19.30 -3.70 28.13
N ALA A 115 -20.16 -4.47 28.78
CA ALA A 115 -20.45 -4.27 30.19
C ALA A 115 -19.12 -4.48 30.94
N SER A 116 -18.56 -3.40 31.47
CA SER A 116 -17.49 -3.47 32.46
C SER A 116 -18.04 -4.26 33.65
N ARG A 117 -17.69 -5.55 33.73
CA ARG A 117 -17.71 -6.27 35.00
C ARG A 117 -16.61 -5.64 35.86
N ILE A 118 -17.02 -4.75 36.75
CA ILE A 118 -16.30 -4.40 37.98
C ILE A 118 -16.52 -5.56 38.95
#